data_AF-A0A934DSS4-F1
#
_entry.id   AF-A0A934DSS4-F1
#
_cell.length_a   1.000
_cell.length_b   1.000
_cell.length_c   1.000
_cell.angle_alpha   90.00
_cell.angle_beta   90.00
_cell.angle_gamma   90.00
#
_symmetry.space_group_name_H-M   'P 1'
#
loop_
_entity.id
_entity.type
_entity.pdbx_description
1 polymer ?
#
loop_
_entity_poly.entity_id
_entity_poly.type
_entity_poly.pdbx_seq_one_letter_code
_entity_poly.pdbx_strand_id
1 'polypeptide(L)'
;MFKKPSFVVGIMVAAFACSGGCATGADDAIASNVHLQDGGGKPETSWGGSSNEGGSGGESGGGSGGWSGNAGATGTCTDGDEKQYGTCGKCGMQIQKCEGGTWGAMQCMGEGVCEAGATETTDCGTNGTQTRSCNGACEWDAWGVCQNNGPCNQGDTQTEPCGNCGTRSRTCDANNQWPAWGACQGQGECMIGQNDSQVCGNCGTKTRTCSDTCTWGSYGSCTGEGVCGTGETETANCGGCGTKSRTCNWNCQWDAYGACTGGGECTPGEVGPDCMCSTLGSTTACCGTQVCGNDCKWGACQLKAGNTCNWNKGETWHCCGTNSWQWCLSSCKWSTACASGCNCGC
;
A
#
# COMPACT_ATOMS: atom_id res chain seq x y z
N MET A 1 -12.40 16.01 -48.37
CA MET A 1 -13.82 16.27 -48.03
C MET A 1 -14.38 15.06 -47.31
N PHE A 2 -14.39 15.04 -45.99
CA PHE A 2 -15.11 14.04 -45.19
C PHE A 2 -15.75 14.79 -44.01
N LYS A 3 -17.09 14.90 -44.05
CA LYS A 3 -17.92 15.45 -42.96
C LYS A 3 -18.05 14.39 -41.87
N LYS A 4 -17.67 14.71 -40.64
CA LYS A 4 -18.05 13.94 -39.44
C LYS A 4 -19.45 14.37 -38.97
N PRO A 5 -20.29 13.47 -38.45
CA PRO A 5 -21.57 13.85 -37.87
C PRO A 5 -21.41 14.33 -36.43
N SER A 6 -22.17 15.37 -36.08
CA SER A 6 -22.31 15.90 -34.72
C SER A 6 -23.18 14.96 -33.89
N PHE A 7 -22.66 14.50 -32.76
CA PHE A 7 -23.43 13.84 -31.71
C PHE A 7 -24.02 14.90 -30.79
N VAL A 8 -25.36 14.93 -30.69
CA VAL A 8 -26.10 15.74 -29.71
C VAL A 8 -26.33 14.87 -28.48
N VAL A 9 -25.68 15.19 -27.37
CA VAL A 9 -25.95 14.58 -26.06
C VAL A 9 -26.97 15.46 -25.34
N GLY A 10 -28.19 14.95 -25.19
CA GLY A 10 -29.23 15.57 -24.38
C GLY A 10 -28.95 15.37 -22.90
N ILE A 11 -28.83 16.47 -22.15
CA ILE A 11 -28.72 16.48 -20.69
C ILE A 11 -30.14 16.35 -20.12
N MET A 12 -30.45 15.22 -19.49
CA MET A 12 -31.60 15.10 -18.58
C MET A 12 -31.22 15.74 -17.25
N VAL A 13 -31.91 16.83 -16.88
CA VAL A 13 -31.87 17.40 -15.54
C VAL A 13 -32.87 16.62 -14.68
N ALA A 14 -32.36 15.78 -13.78
CA ALA A 14 -33.16 15.18 -12.71
C ALA A 14 -33.13 16.12 -11.50
N ALA A 15 -34.28 16.70 -11.19
CA ALA A 15 -34.50 17.45 -9.96
C ALA A 15 -34.58 16.46 -8.77
N PHE A 16 -33.61 16.53 -7.86
CA PHE A 16 -33.68 15.86 -6.57
C PHE A 16 -34.14 16.86 -5.51
N ALA A 17 -35.35 16.64 -5.01
CA ALA A 17 -35.94 17.35 -3.89
C ALA A 17 -35.25 16.91 -2.58
N CYS A 18 -34.77 17.89 -1.81
CA CYS A 18 -34.39 17.71 -0.42
C CYS A 18 -35.66 17.58 0.43
N SER A 19 -35.84 16.44 1.08
CA SER A 19 -36.74 16.28 2.23
C SER A 19 -35.90 15.86 3.42
N GLY A 20 -35.96 16.69 4.47
CA GLY A 20 -35.20 16.51 5.70
C GLY A 20 -35.61 15.28 6.51
N GLY A 21 -34.69 14.87 7.37
CA GLY A 21 -34.90 13.87 8.39
C GLY A 21 -33.91 14.11 9.53
N CYS A 22 -34.41 14.64 10.63
CA CYS A 22 -33.70 14.74 11.90
C CYS A 22 -33.38 13.32 12.40
N ALA A 23 -32.12 13.06 12.77
CA ALA A 23 -31.76 11.87 13.50
C ALA A 23 -30.82 12.24 14.65
N THR A 24 -31.28 11.93 15.85
CA THR A 24 -30.61 11.97 17.13
C THR A 24 -29.39 11.05 17.13
N GLY A 25 -28.20 11.61 17.36
CA GLY A 25 -26.98 10.83 17.61
C GLY A 25 -26.89 10.49 19.09
N ALA A 26 -27.06 9.21 19.41
CA ALA A 26 -26.73 8.60 20.69
C ALA A 26 -25.22 8.36 20.76
N ASP A 27 -24.67 8.60 21.94
CA ASP A 27 -23.28 8.32 22.30
C ASP A 27 -23.09 6.81 22.50
N ASP A 28 -22.47 6.12 21.54
CA ASP A 28 -21.98 4.76 21.72
C ASP A 28 -20.44 4.77 21.87
N ALA A 29 -20.01 4.75 23.12
CA ALA A 29 -18.65 4.46 23.52
C ALA A 29 -18.36 2.96 23.32
N ILE A 30 -17.50 2.65 22.36
CA ILE A 30 -16.89 1.33 22.19
C ILE A 30 -15.86 1.14 23.31
N ALA A 31 -16.29 0.60 24.45
CA ALA A 31 -15.39 0.03 25.46
C ALA A 31 -15.07 -1.41 25.08
N SER A 32 -13.80 -1.66 24.78
CA SER A 32 -13.26 -2.97 24.43
C SER A 32 -13.38 -3.95 25.60
N ASN A 33 -13.86 -5.15 25.28
CA ASN A 33 -13.75 -6.36 26.08
C ASN A 33 -12.28 -6.66 26.43
N VAL A 34 -11.93 -6.60 27.71
CA VAL A 34 -10.74 -7.26 28.26
C VAL A 34 -11.23 -8.44 29.09
N HIS A 35 -11.26 -9.60 28.45
CA HIS A 35 -11.46 -10.89 29.10
C HIS A 35 -10.09 -11.38 29.60
N LEU A 36 -9.76 -11.06 30.86
CA LEU A 36 -8.63 -11.66 31.57
C LEU A 36 -9.10 -13.01 32.13
N GLN A 37 -8.71 -14.09 31.46
CA GLN A 37 -8.67 -15.41 32.08
C GLN A 37 -7.22 -15.74 32.41
N ASP A 38 -6.97 -15.80 33.71
CA ASP A 38 -5.77 -16.39 34.31
C ASP A 38 -5.71 -17.87 33.97
N GLY A 39 -4.75 -18.23 33.12
CA GLY A 39 -4.36 -19.61 32.83
C GLY A 39 -2.88 -19.77 33.15
N GLY A 40 -2.59 -20.09 34.42
CA GLY A 40 -1.25 -20.42 34.88
C GLY A 40 -0.72 -21.69 34.22
N GLY A 41 0.42 -21.58 33.54
CA GLY A 41 1.19 -22.69 33.02
C GLY A 41 2.66 -22.31 32.96
N LYS A 42 3.39 -22.59 34.03
CA LYS A 42 4.86 -22.51 34.06
C LYS A 42 5.44 -23.63 33.19
N PRO A 43 6.49 -23.36 32.39
CA PRO A 43 7.52 -24.36 32.15
C PRO A 43 8.84 -23.81 32.67
N GLU A 44 9.21 -24.16 33.90
CA GLU A 44 10.59 -24.01 34.34
C GLU A 44 11.39 -25.23 33.89
N THR A 45 12.29 -24.93 32.97
CA THR A 45 13.56 -25.60 32.69
C THR A 45 14.40 -25.79 33.96
N SER A 46 15.01 -26.96 34.16
CA SER A 46 16.46 -27.15 34.41
C SER A 46 16.76 -28.65 34.60
N TRP A 47 17.57 -29.27 33.73
CA TRP A 47 19.00 -29.57 33.96
C TRP A 47 19.29 -30.75 34.91
N GLY A 48 19.95 -31.78 34.36
CA GLY A 48 21.15 -32.36 34.96
C GLY A 48 21.01 -33.67 35.74
N GLY A 49 21.63 -34.74 35.20
CA GLY A 49 21.97 -35.98 35.91
C GLY A 49 21.61 -37.22 35.09
N SER A 50 22.46 -37.71 34.16
CA SER A 50 23.69 -38.50 34.40
C SER A 50 23.53 -39.67 35.38
N SER A 51 23.20 -40.84 34.82
CA SER A 51 23.54 -42.20 35.28
C SER A 51 23.20 -43.11 34.09
N ASN A 52 24.13 -43.43 33.19
CA ASN A 52 25.22 -44.40 33.33
C ASN A 52 24.80 -45.72 34.00
N GLU A 53 25.11 -46.79 33.28
CA GLU A 53 25.24 -48.19 33.70
C GLU A 53 23.95 -49.03 33.79
N GLY A 54 23.83 -49.95 32.82
CA GLY A 54 22.80 -51.01 32.80
C GLY A 54 22.78 -51.81 31.50
N GLY A 55 23.94 -52.09 30.91
CA GLY A 55 24.06 -52.97 29.75
C GLY A 55 23.85 -54.43 30.17
N SER A 56 22.71 -55.01 29.82
CA SER A 56 22.50 -56.46 29.85
C SER A 56 23.19 -57.06 28.62
N GLY A 57 24.42 -57.51 28.81
CA GLY A 57 25.17 -58.28 27.83
C GLY A 57 24.45 -59.58 27.50
N GLY A 58 24.01 -59.71 26.24
CA GLY A 58 23.72 -61.00 25.63
C GLY A 58 25.04 -61.57 25.12
N GLU A 59 25.64 -62.47 25.89
CA GLU A 59 26.79 -63.28 25.47
C GLU A 59 26.36 -64.21 24.32
N SER A 60 26.57 -63.79 23.07
CA SER A 60 26.68 -64.73 21.96
C SER A 60 28.05 -65.39 22.06
N GLY A 61 28.08 -66.52 22.76
CA GLY A 61 29.26 -67.37 22.92
C GLY A 61 29.79 -67.84 21.57
N GLY A 62 30.82 -67.14 21.07
CA GLY A 62 31.72 -67.62 20.03
C GLY A 62 32.53 -68.79 20.57
N GLY A 63 31.95 -69.99 20.51
CA GLY A 63 32.62 -71.25 20.80
C GLY A 63 33.55 -71.64 19.67
N SER A 64 34.68 -70.95 19.51
CA SER A 64 35.84 -71.44 18.75
C SER A 64 36.55 -72.51 19.59
N GLY A 65 35.94 -73.69 19.70
CA GLY A 65 36.51 -74.88 20.32
C GLY A 65 37.10 -75.80 19.26
N GLY A 66 38.42 -75.72 19.09
CA GLY A 66 39.17 -76.48 18.09
C GLY A 66 38.94 -77.98 18.17
N TRP A 67 38.53 -78.58 17.05
CA TRP A 67 38.48 -80.02 16.88
C TRP A 67 39.90 -80.56 16.67
N SER A 68 40.50 -80.99 17.78
CA SER A 68 41.58 -81.96 17.78
C SER A 68 40.97 -83.36 17.81
N GLY A 69 41.09 -84.10 16.71
CA GLY A 69 40.74 -85.52 16.68
C GLY A 69 40.16 -85.97 15.36
N ASN A 70 41.02 -86.24 14.39
CA ASN A 70 40.70 -87.11 13.26
C ASN A 70 40.51 -88.54 13.82
N ALA A 71 39.37 -88.81 14.46
CA ALA A 71 38.90 -90.15 14.73
C ALA A 71 38.29 -90.67 13.43
N GLY A 72 39.15 -90.98 12.46
CA GLY A 72 38.75 -91.72 11.28
C GLY A 72 38.05 -92.98 11.74
N ALA A 73 36.74 -93.09 11.45
CA ALA A 73 35.96 -94.25 11.82
C ALA A 73 36.57 -95.47 11.12
N THR A 74 37.32 -96.29 11.85
CA THR A 74 37.99 -97.50 11.33
C THR A 74 37.01 -98.66 11.10
N GLY A 75 35.75 -98.36 10.78
CA GLY A 75 34.74 -99.35 10.40
C GLY A 75 34.62 -99.40 8.89
N THR A 76 34.70 -100.60 8.32
CA THR A 76 34.33 -100.87 6.92
C THR A 76 32.93 -100.30 6.65
N CYS A 77 32.80 -99.54 5.58
CA CYS A 77 31.54 -98.95 5.14
C CYS A 77 31.13 -99.52 3.78
N THR A 78 29.84 -99.45 3.47
CA THR A 78 29.31 -99.81 2.16
C THR A 78 29.27 -98.57 1.30
N ASP A 79 29.61 -98.69 0.01
CA ASP A 79 29.54 -97.57 -0.92
C ASP A 79 28.15 -96.94 -0.91
N GLY A 80 28.12 -95.62 -0.68
CA GLY A 80 26.89 -94.85 -0.50
C GLY A 80 26.47 -94.61 0.95
N ASP A 81 27.13 -95.25 1.94
CA ASP A 81 26.90 -94.93 3.35
C ASP A 81 27.30 -93.47 3.66
N GLU A 82 26.50 -92.80 4.50
CA GLU A 82 26.69 -91.42 4.91
C GLU A 82 26.72 -91.29 6.44
N LYS A 83 27.69 -90.53 6.98
CA LYS A 83 27.75 -90.18 8.40
C LYS A 83 27.74 -88.67 8.60
N GLN A 84 26.94 -88.23 9.56
CA GLN A 84 26.79 -86.82 9.95
C GLN A 84 27.47 -86.56 11.30
N TYR A 85 28.34 -85.55 11.36
CA TYR A 85 29.24 -85.32 12.51
C TYR A 85 28.96 -84.03 13.29
N GLY A 86 28.04 -83.20 12.81
CA GLY A 86 27.68 -81.92 13.44
C GLY A 86 27.52 -80.83 12.40
N THR A 87 27.33 -79.60 12.88
CA THR A 87 27.24 -78.42 12.01
C THR A 87 28.62 -77.97 11.54
N CYS A 88 28.70 -77.37 10.35
CA CYS A 88 29.88 -76.71 9.82
C CYS A 88 29.48 -75.50 8.98
N GLY A 89 30.42 -74.55 8.85
CA GLY A 89 30.21 -73.36 8.04
C GLY A 89 28.92 -72.62 8.38
N LYS A 90 28.23 -72.13 7.35
CA LYS A 90 26.98 -71.39 7.44
C LYS A 90 25.78 -72.35 7.46
N CYS A 91 25.45 -72.92 8.63
CA CYS A 91 24.39 -73.94 8.81
C CYS A 91 24.57 -75.23 7.99
N GLY A 92 25.75 -75.48 7.43
CA GLY A 92 26.04 -76.74 6.77
C GLY A 92 26.12 -77.90 7.76
N MET A 93 26.07 -79.12 7.24
CA MET A 93 26.26 -80.36 7.99
C MET A 93 27.54 -81.04 7.53
N GLN A 94 28.36 -81.46 8.49
CA GLN A 94 29.57 -82.22 8.24
C GLN A 94 29.19 -83.64 7.86
N ILE A 95 29.51 -84.01 6.62
CA ILE A 95 29.19 -85.30 6.05
C ILE A 95 30.48 -85.99 5.61
N GLN A 96 30.61 -87.28 5.92
CA GLN A 96 31.53 -88.19 5.22
C GLN A 96 30.73 -89.21 4.42
N LYS A 97 31.10 -89.39 3.16
CA LYS A 97 30.53 -90.41 2.28
C LYS A 97 31.53 -91.56 2.11
N CYS A 98 31.00 -92.79 2.06
CA CYS A 98 31.80 -93.97 1.76
C CYS A 98 31.90 -94.20 0.26
N GLU A 99 33.12 -94.25 -0.27
CA GLU A 99 33.41 -94.55 -1.67
C GLU A 99 34.55 -95.58 -1.75
N GLY A 100 34.37 -96.65 -2.52
CA GLY A 100 35.33 -97.74 -2.64
C GLY A 100 35.61 -98.49 -1.33
N GLY A 101 34.65 -98.58 -0.40
CA GLY A 101 34.80 -99.22 0.91
C GLY A 101 35.61 -98.41 1.93
N THR A 102 35.90 -97.14 1.64
CA THR A 102 36.62 -96.21 2.52
C THR A 102 35.84 -94.92 2.75
N TRP A 103 35.88 -94.39 3.97
CA TRP A 103 35.30 -93.08 4.28
C TRP A 103 36.13 -91.97 3.62
N GLY A 104 35.48 -91.13 2.81
CA GLY A 104 36.07 -89.98 2.16
C GLY A 104 36.42 -88.84 3.13
N ALA A 105 37.01 -87.77 2.60
CA ALA A 105 37.30 -86.57 3.38
C ALA A 105 36.01 -85.95 3.95
N MET A 106 36.11 -85.33 5.12
CA MET A 106 34.99 -84.58 5.69
C MET A 106 34.62 -83.42 4.77
N GLN A 107 33.38 -83.37 4.30
CA GLN A 107 32.85 -82.29 3.49
C GLN A 107 31.77 -81.57 4.27
N CYS A 108 31.73 -80.23 4.16
CA CYS A 108 30.58 -79.47 4.60
C CYS A 108 29.60 -79.38 3.45
N MET A 109 28.41 -79.96 3.60
CA MET A 109 27.34 -79.86 2.60
C MET A 109 26.19 -79.04 3.15
N GLY A 110 25.52 -78.32 2.24
CA GLY A 110 24.37 -77.47 2.61
C GLY A 110 24.76 -76.17 3.30
N GLU A 111 25.94 -75.61 3.03
CA GLU A 111 26.27 -74.26 3.49
C GLU A 111 25.32 -73.23 2.87
N GLY A 112 24.69 -72.44 3.73
CA GLY A 112 23.89 -71.29 3.35
C GLY A 112 24.74 -70.07 2.99
N VAL A 113 24.06 -69.03 2.52
CA VAL A 113 24.71 -67.81 2.02
C VAL A 113 25.16 -66.87 3.15
N CYS A 114 24.60 -67.01 4.35
CA CYS A 114 24.88 -66.18 5.53
C CYS A 114 24.97 -67.01 6.82
N GLU A 115 25.58 -66.47 7.88
CA GLU A 115 25.60 -67.12 9.20
C GLU A 115 24.26 -66.87 9.91
N ALA A 116 23.66 -67.89 10.52
CA ALA A 116 22.38 -67.76 11.21
C ALA A 116 22.44 -66.63 12.27
N GLY A 117 21.48 -65.71 12.21
CA GLY A 117 21.41 -64.53 13.06
C GLY A 117 22.24 -63.33 12.56
N ALA A 118 23.04 -63.46 11.51
CA ALA A 118 23.72 -62.33 10.89
C ALA A 118 22.70 -61.31 10.37
N THR A 119 23.06 -60.03 10.41
CA THR A 119 22.25 -58.94 9.85
C THR A 119 23.01 -58.24 8.74
N GLU A 120 22.26 -57.76 7.75
CA GLU A 120 22.77 -56.95 6.66
C GLU A 120 21.91 -55.70 6.52
N THR A 121 22.54 -54.54 6.38
CA THR A 121 21.88 -53.26 6.18
C THR A 121 22.32 -52.65 4.86
N THR A 122 21.36 -52.10 4.12
CA THR A 122 21.62 -51.39 2.86
C THR A 122 20.76 -50.14 2.77
N ASP A 123 21.17 -49.22 1.91
CA ASP A 123 20.43 -47.99 1.63
C ASP A 123 19.13 -48.30 0.86
N CYS A 124 18.09 -47.52 1.12
CA CYS A 124 16.82 -47.59 0.43
C CYS A 124 16.14 -46.21 0.37
N GLY A 125 15.39 -45.93 -0.70
CA GLY A 125 14.67 -44.66 -0.85
C GLY A 125 15.60 -43.42 -0.84
N THR A 126 15.09 -42.31 -0.33
CA THR A 126 15.85 -41.06 -0.14
C THR A 126 16.34 -41.03 1.31
N ASN A 127 17.63 -41.32 1.50
CA ASN A 127 18.32 -41.34 2.80
C ASN A 127 17.82 -42.40 3.81
N GLY A 128 17.05 -43.39 3.37
CA GLY A 128 16.59 -44.48 4.23
C GLY A 128 17.55 -45.67 4.26
N THR A 129 17.36 -46.53 5.24
CA THR A 129 18.08 -47.81 5.37
C THR A 129 17.10 -48.94 5.66
N GLN A 130 17.35 -50.11 5.10
CA GLN A 130 16.60 -51.33 5.40
C GLN A 130 17.56 -52.43 5.85
N THR A 131 17.10 -53.27 6.76
CA THR A 131 17.88 -54.37 7.34
C THR A 131 17.16 -55.69 7.11
N ARG A 132 17.92 -56.75 6.85
CA ARG A 132 17.43 -58.14 6.84
C ARG A 132 18.29 -59.01 7.74
N SER A 133 17.71 -60.11 8.20
CA SER A 133 18.37 -61.09 9.06
C SER A 133 18.52 -62.42 8.33
N CYS A 134 19.57 -63.16 8.68
CA CYS A 134 19.79 -64.52 8.22
C CYS A 134 19.05 -65.49 9.14
N ASN A 135 18.14 -66.30 8.59
CA ASN A 135 17.34 -67.23 9.38
C ASN A 135 18.11 -68.50 9.76
N GLY A 136 17.47 -69.39 10.51
CA GLY A 136 18.08 -70.64 10.99
C GLY A 136 18.42 -71.66 9.89
N ALA A 137 17.94 -71.47 8.66
CA ALA A 137 18.34 -72.23 7.48
C ALA A 137 19.53 -71.60 6.74
N CYS A 138 20.13 -70.55 7.31
CA CYS A 138 21.21 -69.76 6.71
C CYS A 138 20.85 -69.14 5.34
N GLU A 139 19.58 -68.77 5.19
CA GLU A 139 19.08 -67.97 4.10
C GLU A 139 18.73 -66.56 4.58
N TRP A 140 18.95 -65.57 3.72
CA TRP A 140 18.53 -64.21 4.02
C TRP A 140 17.00 -64.11 3.96
N ASP A 141 16.39 -63.60 5.02
CA ASP A 141 14.99 -63.22 4.98
C ASP A 141 14.75 -62.05 4.02
N ALA A 142 13.46 -61.75 3.76
CA ALA A 142 13.09 -60.57 3.01
C ALA A 142 13.64 -59.30 3.67
N TRP A 143 13.98 -58.29 2.86
CA TRP A 143 14.33 -56.98 3.36
C TRP A 143 13.21 -56.41 4.24
N GLY A 144 13.58 -55.86 5.40
CA GLY A 144 12.67 -55.09 6.22
C GLY A 144 12.17 -53.84 5.49
N VAL A 145 11.18 -53.16 6.09
CA VAL A 145 10.72 -51.88 5.55
C VAL A 145 11.83 -50.84 5.57
N CYS A 146 11.83 -49.95 4.59
CA CYS A 146 12.78 -48.84 4.55
C CYS A 146 12.52 -47.87 5.71
N GLN A 147 13.43 -47.84 6.67
CA GLN A 147 13.38 -46.93 7.82
C GLN A 147 14.08 -45.62 7.44
N ASN A 148 13.70 -44.53 8.12
CA ASN A 148 14.34 -43.22 7.97
C ASN A 148 14.28 -42.65 6.54
N ASN A 149 13.41 -43.17 5.68
CA ASN A 149 13.18 -42.63 4.34
C ASN A 149 12.45 -41.28 4.42
N GLY A 150 13.04 -40.23 3.86
CA GLY A 150 12.44 -38.89 3.89
C GLY A 150 13.12 -37.89 2.95
N PRO A 151 12.46 -36.74 2.67
CA PRO A 151 12.99 -35.73 1.75
C PRO A 151 14.23 -34.97 2.25
N CYS A 152 14.74 -35.25 3.45
CA CYS A 152 15.90 -34.60 4.05
C CYS A 152 16.63 -35.50 5.06
N ASN A 153 17.84 -35.12 5.48
CA ASN A 153 18.51 -35.73 6.61
C ASN A 153 18.23 -34.96 7.89
N GLN A 154 18.07 -35.66 9.01
CA GLN A 154 17.96 -35.05 10.33
C GLN A 154 19.04 -33.98 10.55
N GLY A 155 18.61 -32.78 10.94
CA GLY A 155 19.50 -31.64 11.17
C GLY A 155 19.79 -30.78 9.94
N ASP A 156 19.44 -31.24 8.73
CA ASP A 156 19.46 -30.39 7.54
C ASP A 156 18.61 -29.15 7.79
N THR A 157 19.07 -27.98 7.34
CA THR A 157 18.35 -26.72 7.49
C THR A 157 18.08 -26.10 6.14
N GLN A 158 16.84 -25.66 5.92
CA GLN A 158 16.46 -24.84 4.77
C GLN A 158 16.14 -23.43 5.24
N THR A 159 16.51 -22.45 4.43
CA THR A 159 16.17 -21.04 4.61
C THR A 159 15.60 -20.50 3.32
N GLU A 160 14.54 -19.71 3.39
CA GLU A 160 13.95 -19.04 2.24
C GLU A 160 13.52 -17.60 2.56
N PRO A 161 13.48 -16.71 1.55
CA PRO A 161 13.00 -15.35 1.73
C PRO A 161 11.50 -15.32 2.05
N CYS A 162 11.07 -14.35 2.86
CA CYS A 162 9.65 -14.16 3.15
C CYS A 162 9.33 -12.73 3.64
N GLY A 163 8.11 -12.26 3.34
CA GLY A 163 7.63 -10.94 3.76
C GLY A 163 8.51 -9.79 3.27
N ASN A 164 8.71 -8.79 4.15
CA ASN A 164 9.48 -7.57 3.89
C ASN A 164 11.00 -7.81 4.03
N CYS A 165 11.64 -8.49 3.09
CA CYS A 165 13.07 -8.89 3.15
C CYS A 165 13.44 -9.79 4.34
N GLY A 166 12.46 -10.40 4.99
CA GLY A 166 12.74 -11.37 6.04
C GLY A 166 13.22 -12.70 5.46
N THR A 167 13.68 -13.56 6.36
CA THR A 167 13.97 -14.96 6.07
C THR A 167 13.29 -15.85 7.09
N ARG A 168 12.83 -17.02 6.66
CA ARG A 168 12.37 -18.07 7.56
C ARG A 168 13.17 -19.33 7.33
N SER A 169 13.36 -20.09 8.39
CA SER A 169 14.06 -21.36 8.36
C SER A 169 13.20 -22.50 8.89
N ARG A 170 13.58 -23.71 8.53
CA ARG A 170 13.09 -24.96 9.13
C ARG A 170 14.23 -25.96 9.16
N THR A 171 14.21 -26.84 10.14
CA THR A 171 15.21 -27.91 10.31
C THR A 171 14.52 -29.25 10.21
N CYS A 172 15.10 -30.17 9.44
CA CYS A 172 14.59 -31.50 9.22
C CYS A 172 14.55 -32.26 10.56
N ASP A 173 13.39 -32.85 10.86
CA ASP A 173 13.17 -33.52 12.13
C ASP A 173 13.81 -34.92 12.16
N ALA A 174 13.69 -35.60 13.31
CA ALA A 174 14.23 -36.95 13.50
C ALA A 174 13.54 -38.03 12.64
N ASN A 175 12.40 -37.71 12.01
CA ASN A 175 11.69 -38.61 11.09
C ASN A 175 12.05 -38.33 9.63
N ASN A 176 13.10 -37.53 9.38
CA ASN A 176 13.53 -37.11 8.06
C ASN A 176 12.45 -36.34 7.30
N GLN A 177 11.58 -35.62 8.02
CA GLN A 177 10.54 -34.78 7.44
C GLN A 177 10.85 -33.30 7.66
N TRP A 178 10.46 -32.48 6.69
CA TRP A 178 10.48 -31.03 6.85
C TRP A 178 9.23 -30.59 7.63
N PRO A 179 9.37 -29.99 8.82
CA PRO A 179 8.24 -29.41 9.52
C PRO A 179 7.70 -28.17 8.78
N ALA A 180 6.62 -27.60 9.31
CA ALA A 180 6.14 -26.30 8.86
C ALA A 180 7.26 -25.25 8.99
N TRP A 181 7.26 -24.28 8.05
CA TRP A 181 8.19 -23.17 8.12
C TRP A 181 8.03 -22.37 9.41
N GLY A 182 9.15 -21.94 10.00
CA GLY A 182 9.15 -21.00 11.11
C GLY A 182 8.57 -19.63 10.73
N ALA A 183 8.37 -18.78 11.73
CA ALA A 183 7.99 -17.39 11.51
C ALA A 183 9.09 -16.62 10.75
N CYS A 184 8.69 -15.66 9.92
CA CYS A 184 9.62 -14.75 9.26
C CYS A 184 10.40 -13.93 10.28
N GLN A 185 11.72 -14.02 10.23
CA GLN A 185 12.64 -13.21 11.02
C GLN A 185 13.24 -12.11 10.15
N GLY A 186 13.69 -11.01 10.77
CA GLY A 186 14.37 -9.92 10.05
C GLY A 186 13.48 -9.15 9.08
N GLN A 187 12.19 -9.00 9.39
CA GLN A 187 11.28 -8.21 8.54
C GLN A 187 11.63 -6.71 8.61
N GLY A 188 11.70 -6.07 7.45
CA GLY A 188 11.79 -4.63 7.30
C GLY A 188 10.42 -3.93 7.31
N GLU A 189 10.47 -2.61 7.15
CA GLU A 189 9.31 -1.73 7.21
C GLU A 189 8.36 -1.89 6.01
N CYS A 190 8.88 -2.34 4.87
CA CYS A 190 8.17 -2.44 3.60
C CYS A 190 8.75 -3.51 2.68
N MET A 191 8.01 -3.89 1.63
CA MET A 191 8.50 -4.83 0.61
C MET A 191 9.31 -4.08 -0.46
N ILE A 192 10.41 -4.67 -0.96
CA ILE A 192 11.25 -4.06 -2.01
C ILE A 192 10.40 -3.57 -3.18
N GLY A 193 10.60 -2.31 -3.59
CA GLY A 193 9.89 -1.70 -4.72
C GLY A 193 8.45 -1.29 -4.43
N GLN A 194 7.92 -1.56 -3.22
CA GLN A 194 6.64 -1.03 -2.79
C GLN A 194 6.66 0.49 -2.81
N ASN A 195 5.58 1.11 -3.26
CA ASN A 195 5.43 2.56 -3.28
C ASN A 195 4.47 3.01 -2.17
N ASP A 196 4.79 4.13 -1.55
CA ASP A 196 3.97 4.82 -0.57
C ASP A 196 3.80 6.28 -1.01
N SER A 197 2.56 6.76 -1.04
CA SER A 197 2.20 8.05 -1.61
C SER A 197 1.42 8.88 -0.60
N GLN A 198 1.75 10.17 -0.53
CA GLN A 198 1.11 11.13 0.36
C GLN A 198 0.75 12.40 -0.39
N VAL A 199 -0.34 13.04 0.04
CA VAL A 199 -0.71 14.37 -0.44
C VAL A 199 0.31 15.42 0.00
N CYS A 200 0.55 16.42 -0.85
CA CYS A 200 1.45 17.54 -0.56
C CYS A 200 1.04 18.78 -1.38
N GLY A 201 1.43 19.96 -0.90
CA GLY A 201 1.27 21.21 -1.63
C GLY A 201 -0.16 21.48 -2.09
N ASN A 202 -0.30 22.07 -3.28
CA ASN A 202 -1.58 22.39 -3.90
C ASN A 202 -2.17 21.15 -4.59
N CYS A 203 -2.74 20.21 -3.81
CA CYS A 203 -3.31 18.95 -4.32
C CYS A 203 -2.30 18.03 -5.05
N GLY A 204 -1.01 18.26 -4.86
CA GLY A 204 0.01 17.38 -5.40
C GLY A 204 0.14 16.08 -4.61
N THR A 205 0.98 15.19 -5.13
CA THR A 205 1.34 13.92 -4.51
C THR A 205 2.86 13.76 -4.55
N LYS A 206 3.42 13.28 -3.45
CA LYS A 206 4.81 12.83 -3.35
C LYS A 206 4.82 11.34 -3.06
N THR A 207 5.77 10.65 -3.67
CA THR A 207 5.91 9.19 -3.53
C THR A 207 7.31 8.87 -3.03
N ARG A 208 7.40 7.83 -2.20
CA ARG A 208 8.66 7.15 -1.87
C ARG A 208 8.56 5.69 -2.25
N THR A 209 9.71 5.09 -2.50
CA THR A 209 9.83 3.67 -2.84
C THR A 209 10.64 2.97 -1.77
N CYS A 210 10.22 1.75 -1.44
CA CYS A 210 10.94 0.88 -0.54
C CYS A 210 12.23 0.39 -1.19
N SER A 211 13.36 0.54 -0.49
CA SER A 211 14.68 0.11 -0.98
C SER A 211 14.84 -1.42 -0.97
N ASP A 212 15.94 -1.89 -1.53
CA ASP A 212 16.38 -3.30 -1.48
C ASP A 212 16.71 -3.78 -0.05
N THR A 213 16.94 -2.86 0.88
CA THR A 213 17.10 -3.13 2.32
C THR A 213 15.78 -3.19 3.09
N CYS A 214 14.64 -3.13 2.39
CA CYS A 214 13.30 -3.09 2.98
C CYS A 214 13.07 -1.97 4.00
N THR A 215 13.69 -0.83 3.74
CA THR A 215 13.47 0.44 4.44
C THR A 215 12.87 1.46 3.48
N TRP A 216 12.01 2.33 4.00
CA TRP A 216 11.46 3.41 3.20
C TRP A 216 12.54 4.43 2.85
N GLY A 217 12.68 4.74 1.56
CA GLY A 217 13.45 5.90 1.13
C GLY A 217 12.82 7.22 1.57
N SER A 218 13.52 8.33 1.31
CA SER A 218 12.91 9.66 1.42
C SER A 218 11.80 9.85 0.38
N TYR A 219 10.78 10.64 0.72
CA TYR A 219 9.82 11.09 -0.28
C TYR A 219 10.52 11.93 -1.35
N GLY A 220 10.13 11.71 -2.60
CA GLY A 220 10.48 12.61 -3.69
C GLY A 220 9.83 13.98 -3.54
N SER A 221 10.10 14.86 -4.50
CA SER A 221 9.43 16.16 -4.61
C SER A 221 7.92 15.98 -4.82
N CYS A 222 7.16 17.01 -4.43
CA CYS A 222 5.74 17.06 -4.75
C CYS A 222 5.56 17.17 -6.26
N THR A 223 4.62 16.40 -6.82
CA THR A 223 4.30 16.40 -8.25
C THR A 223 2.79 16.54 -8.44
N GLY A 224 2.37 17.07 -9.58
CA GLY A 224 0.94 17.27 -9.87
C GLY A 224 0.29 18.39 -9.04
N GLU A 225 1.08 19.36 -8.56
CA GLU A 225 0.53 20.52 -7.86
C GLU A 225 -0.28 21.42 -8.81
N GLY A 226 -1.40 21.91 -8.31
CA GLY A 226 -2.23 22.92 -8.95
C GLY A 226 -1.75 24.34 -8.68
N VAL A 227 -2.45 25.30 -9.29
CA VAL A 227 -2.08 26.72 -9.27
C VAL A 227 -2.50 27.45 -7.99
N CYS A 228 -3.32 26.82 -7.15
CA CYS A 228 -3.86 27.37 -5.92
C CYS A 228 -4.17 26.27 -4.90
N GLY A 229 -4.26 26.61 -3.61
CA GLY A 229 -4.68 25.70 -2.56
C GLY A 229 -6.20 25.56 -2.51
N THR A 230 -6.72 24.36 -2.27
CA THR A 230 -8.18 24.12 -2.20
C THR A 230 -8.87 25.08 -1.23
N GLY A 231 -9.94 25.73 -1.71
CA GLY A 231 -10.72 26.68 -0.92
C GLY A 231 -10.11 28.08 -0.82
N GLU A 232 -8.90 28.32 -1.35
CA GLU A 232 -8.37 29.67 -1.50
C GLU A 232 -9.32 30.52 -2.33
N THR A 233 -9.33 31.82 -2.06
CA THR A 233 -10.16 32.79 -2.79
C THR A 233 -9.29 33.88 -3.38
N GLU A 234 -9.61 34.28 -4.60
CA GLU A 234 -8.97 35.38 -5.30
C GLU A 234 -10.01 36.41 -5.70
N THR A 235 -9.72 37.68 -5.41
CA THR A 235 -10.59 38.81 -5.74
C THR A 235 -9.91 39.69 -6.78
N ALA A 236 -10.67 40.11 -7.78
CA ALA A 236 -10.22 41.04 -8.83
C ALA A 236 -11.25 42.14 -9.05
N ASN A 237 -10.78 43.31 -9.48
CA ASN A 237 -11.65 44.42 -9.88
C ASN A 237 -12.39 44.09 -11.19
N CYS A 238 -13.63 44.55 -11.32
CA CYS A 238 -14.47 44.29 -12.50
C CYS A 238 -15.17 45.52 -13.11
N GLY A 239 -14.68 46.73 -12.77
CA GLY A 239 -15.20 48.00 -13.30
C GLY A 239 -16.22 48.66 -12.37
N GLY A 240 -16.35 49.98 -12.45
CA GLY A 240 -17.25 50.76 -11.60
C GLY A 240 -17.04 50.50 -10.10
N CYS A 241 -15.80 50.40 -9.62
CA CYS A 241 -15.47 50.04 -8.21
C CYS A 241 -15.95 48.65 -7.76
N GLY A 242 -16.53 47.84 -8.66
CA GLY A 242 -16.98 46.50 -8.33
C GLY A 242 -15.83 45.51 -8.22
N THR A 243 -16.08 44.45 -7.47
CA THR A 243 -15.18 43.31 -7.29
C THR A 243 -15.86 42.01 -7.67
N LYS A 244 -15.09 41.07 -8.20
CA LYS A 244 -15.52 39.69 -8.45
C LYS A 244 -14.53 38.76 -7.76
N SER A 245 -15.02 37.62 -7.28
CA SER A 245 -14.19 36.61 -6.64
C SER A 245 -14.30 35.26 -7.36
N ARG A 246 -13.28 34.43 -7.19
CA ARG A 246 -13.28 33.01 -7.55
C ARG A 246 -12.67 32.21 -6.43
N THR A 247 -13.01 30.92 -6.38
CA THR A 247 -12.50 29.97 -5.38
C THR A 247 -11.69 28.90 -6.08
N CYS A 248 -10.65 28.41 -5.41
CA CYS A 248 -9.89 27.28 -5.86
C CYS A 248 -10.64 25.98 -5.53
N ASN A 249 -10.90 25.16 -6.55
CA ASN A 249 -11.64 23.90 -6.37
C ASN A 249 -10.75 22.77 -5.81
N TRP A 250 -11.37 21.61 -5.57
CA TRP A 250 -10.70 20.42 -5.01
C TRP A 250 -9.62 19.80 -5.90
N ASN A 251 -9.56 20.20 -7.18
CA ASN A 251 -8.49 19.82 -8.10
C ASN A 251 -7.36 20.87 -8.13
N CYS A 252 -7.36 21.81 -7.18
CA CYS A 252 -6.41 22.91 -7.07
C CYS A 252 -6.31 23.77 -8.35
N GLN A 253 -7.47 24.00 -8.98
CA GLN A 253 -7.63 24.91 -10.09
C GLN A 253 -8.59 26.03 -9.70
N TRP A 254 -8.31 27.23 -10.19
CA TRP A 254 -9.22 28.36 -10.05
C TRP A 254 -10.50 28.11 -10.85
N ASP A 255 -11.65 28.22 -10.20
CA ASP A 255 -12.92 28.27 -10.89
C ASP A 255 -13.06 29.57 -11.72
N ALA A 256 -14.13 29.67 -12.49
CA ALA A 256 -14.49 30.92 -13.14
C ALA A 256 -14.78 32.00 -12.08
N TYR A 257 -14.44 33.25 -12.38
CA TYR A 257 -14.91 34.37 -11.56
C TYR A 257 -16.44 34.39 -11.52
N GLY A 258 -16.98 34.65 -10.33
CA GLY A 258 -18.37 34.99 -10.14
C GLY A 258 -18.75 36.32 -10.81
N ALA A 259 -20.02 36.68 -10.68
CA ALA A 259 -20.52 37.97 -11.14
C ALA A 259 -19.81 39.12 -10.43
N CYS A 260 -19.70 40.26 -11.13
CA CYS A 260 -19.23 41.50 -10.53
C CYS A 260 -20.25 41.97 -9.48
N THR A 261 -19.81 42.21 -8.25
CA THR A 261 -20.64 42.77 -7.17
C THR A 261 -20.06 44.08 -6.69
N GLY A 262 -20.89 44.93 -6.10
CA GLY A 262 -20.46 46.24 -5.59
C GLY A 262 -20.07 47.24 -6.68
N GLY A 263 -20.46 47.00 -7.94
CA GLY A 263 -20.33 48.01 -8.99
C GLY A 263 -21.23 49.21 -8.71
N GLY A 264 -20.66 50.41 -8.81
CA GLY A 264 -21.37 51.68 -8.78
C GLY A 264 -21.89 52.09 -10.16
N GLU A 265 -22.54 53.25 -10.21
CA GLU A 265 -23.24 53.77 -11.38
C GLU A 265 -22.29 54.26 -12.50
N CYS A 266 -21.02 54.49 -12.16
CA CYS A 266 -20.03 55.10 -13.05
C CYS A 266 -18.60 54.70 -12.68
N THR A 267 -17.63 55.00 -13.54
CA THR A 267 -16.19 54.79 -13.27
C THR A 267 -15.57 56.02 -12.63
N PRO A 268 -14.69 55.94 -11.61
CA PRO A 268 -14.14 57.12 -10.96
C PRO A 268 -13.49 58.09 -11.94
N GLY A 269 -13.85 59.37 -11.86
CA GLY A 269 -13.39 60.42 -12.77
C GLY A 269 -14.10 60.48 -14.12
N GLU A 270 -15.02 59.55 -14.42
CA GLU A 270 -15.90 59.65 -15.59
C GLU A 270 -16.72 60.94 -15.53
N VAL A 271 -16.84 61.62 -16.67
CA VAL A 271 -17.70 62.79 -16.82
C VAL A 271 -19.04 62.29 -17.33
N GLY A 272 -20.06 62.49 -16.50
CA GLY A 272 -21.36 61.88 -16.61
C GLY A 272 -22.37 62.70 -17.38
N PRO A 273 -23.67 62.41 -17.15
CA PRO A 273 -24.73 63.06 -17.87
C PRO A 273 -24.75 64.55 -17.60
N ASP A 274 -25.27 65.26 -18.60
CA ASP A 274 -25.63 66.65 -18.47
C ASP A 274 -26.66 66.84 -17.36
N CYS A 275 -26.43 67.86 -16.54
CA CYS A 275 -27.32 68.27 -15.46
C CYS A 275 -27.50 69.78 -15.50
N MET A 276 -28.32 70.34 -14.61
CA MET A 276 -28.68 71.76 -14.69
C MET A 276 -29.26 72.14 -16.07
N CYS A 277 -30.17 71.30 -16.56
CA CYS A 277 -30.84 71.47 -17.84
C CYS A 277 -32.13 72.28 -17.67
N SER A 278 -32.30 73.28 -18.53
CA SER A 278 -33.53 74.06 -18.61
C SER A 278 -34.00 74.15 -20.05
N THR A 279 -35.31 74.36 -20.25
CA THR A 279 -35.92 74.50 -21.60
C THR A 279 -36.84 75.71 -21.66
N LEU A 280 -36.65 76.56 -22.67
CA LEU A 280 -37.53 77.69 -23.00
C LEU A 280 -37.87 77.65 -24.50
N GLY A 281 -39.14 77.42 -24.83
CA GLY A 281 -39.56 77.17 -26.22
C GLY A 281 -38.89 75.92 -26.78
N SER A 282 -38.19 76.05 -27.90
CA SER A 282 -37.42 74.97 -28.54
C SER A 282 -35.96 74.88 -28.09
N THR A 283 -35.51 75.75 -27.17
CA THR A 283 -34.12 75.79 -26.73
C THR A 283 -33.95 75.09 -25.39
N THR A 284 -33.13 74.04 -25.36
CA THR A 284 -32.69 73.37 -24.14
C THR A 284 -31.19 73.60 -23.97
N ALA A 285 -30.76 74.01 -22.77
CA ALA A 285 -29.34 74.09 -22.45
C ALA A 285 -29.06 73.48 -21.08
N CYS A 286 -27.99 72.70 -21.01
CA CYS A 286 -27.51 72.03 -19.81
C CYS A 286 -26.15 72.60 -19.44
N CYS A 287 -26.13 73.39 -18.37
CA CYS A 287 -24.94 74.13 -17.99
C CYS A 287 -24.02 73.36 -17.05
N GLY A 288 -24.49 72.23 -16.51
CA GLY A 288 -23.71 71.39 -15.62
C GLY A 288 -23.44 70.00 -16.17
N THR A 289 -22.50 69.32 -15.54
CA THR A 289 -22.19 67.89 -15.68
C THR A 289 -21.89 67.30 -14.30
N GLN A 290 -22.05 65.99 -14.16
CA GLN A 290 -21.62 65.28 -12.96
C GLN A 290 -20.26 64.63 -13.21
N VAL A 291 -19.42 64.55 -12.18
CA VAL A 291 -18.18 63.77 -12.23
C VAL A 291 -18.32 62.61 -11.26
N CYS A 292 -17.97 61.42 -11.70
CA CYS A 292 -18.04 60.22 -10.88
C CYS A 292 -17.00 60.25 -9.75
N GLY A 293 -17.44 60.02 -8.52
CA GLY A 293 -16.57 59.92 -7.35
C GLY A 293 -15.77 58.61 -7.29
N ASN A 294 -14.82 58.54 -6.34
CA ASN A 294 -14.07 57.30 -6.06
C ASN A 294 -14.93 56.20 -5.42
N ASP A 295 -16.15 56.53 -4.97
CA ASP A 295 -17.18 55.59 -4.53
C ASP A 295 -18.07 55.10 -5.68
N CYS A 296 -17.72 55.47 -6.92
CA CYS A 296 -18.45 55.11 -8.13
C CYS A 296 -19.92 55.56 -8.14
N LYS A 297 -20.18 56.71 -7.56
CA LYS A 297 -21.46 57.40 -7.65
C LYS A 297 -21.29 58.73 -8.37
N TRP A 298 -22.34 59.16 -9.06
CA TRP A 298 -22.34 60.49 -9.64
C TRP A 298 -22.27 61.55 -8.54
N GLY A 299 -21.28 62.42 -8.63
CA GLY A 299 -21.16 63.57 -7.73
C GLY A 299 -22.28 64.59 -7.92
N ALA A 300 -22.23 65.65 -7.11
CA ALA A 300 -23.11 66.79 -7.30
C ALA A 300 -22.91 67.42 -8.70
N CYS A 301 -23.98 68.02 -9.24
CA CYS A 301 -23.90 68.72 -10.51
C CYS A 301 -22.99 69.94 -10.39
N GLN A 302 -21.98 70.03 -11.27
CA GLN A 302 -21.04 71.15 -11.34
C GLN A 302 -21.11 71.80 -12.72
N LEU A 303 -20.79 73.10 -12.82
CA LEU A 303 -20.75 73.77 -14.12
C LEU A 303 -19.73 73.12 -15.05
N LYS A 304 -20.11 72.89 -16.32
CA LYS A 304 -19.19 72.38 -17.32
C LYS A 304 -18.00 73.31 -17.48
N ALA A 305 -16.84 72.76 -17.86
CA ALA A 305 -15.64 73.56 -18.10
C ALA A 305 -15.94 74.69 -19.10
N GLY A 306 -15.66 75.92 -18.67
CA GLY A 306 -15.96 77.13 -19.43
C GLY A 306 -17.32 77.77 -19.12
N ASN A 307 -18.33 77.06 -18.61
CA ASN A 307 -19.59 77.71 -18.24
C ASN A 307 -19.40 78.61 -17.01
N THR A 308 -20.05 79.77 -17.00
CA THR A 308 -19.92 80.76 -15.91
C THR A 308 -21.19 80.93 -15.10
N CYS A 309 -22.29 80.30 -15.51
CA CYS A 309 -23.58 80.39 -14.84
C CYS A 309 -24.47 79.17 -15.17
N ASN A 310 -25.41 78.86 -14.27
CA ASN A 310 -26.47 77.89 -14.51
C ASN A 310 -27.64 78.58 -15.24
N TRP A 311 -28.03 78.09 -16.41
CA TRP A 311 -29.15 78.68 -17.14
C TRP A 311 -30.48 78.10 -16.65
N ASN A 312 -31.27 78.91 -15.92
CA ASN A 312 -32.66 78.58 -15.58
C ASN A 312 -33.66 79.30 -16.48
N LYS A 313 -33.72 78.98 -17.79
CA LYS A 313 -34.66 79.60 -18.75
C LYS A 313 -34.59 81.14 -18.80
N GLY A 314 -33.42 81.70 -18.49
CA GLY A 314 -33.20 83.15 -18.41
C GLY A 314 -33.56 83.77 -17.05
N GLU A 315 -33.98 83.00 -16.05
CA GLU A 315 -34.31 83.48 -14.71
C GLU A 315 -33.10 83.54 -13.78
N THR A 316 -31.94 83.01 -14.19
CA THR A 316 -30.70 83.14 -13.42
C THR A 316 -30.03 84.46 -13.76
N TRP A 317 -29.94 85.35 -12.79
CA TRP A 317 -29.34 86.68 -12.92
C TRP A 317 -28.41 86.99 -11.75
N HIS A 318 -27.51 87.93 -11.95
CA HIS A 318 -26.66 88.49 -10.90
C HIS A 318 -26.41 89.98 -11.13
N CYS A 319 -26.04 90.68 -10.07
CA CYS A 319 -25.71 92.10 -10.15
C CYS A 319 -24.38 92.33 -10.84
N CYS A 320 -24.37 93.23 -11.82
CA CYS A 320 -23.17 93.73 -12.46
C CYS A 320 -23.08 95.25 -12.28
N GLY A 321 -22.92 95.70 -11.03
CA GLY A 321 -22.89 97.10 -10.63
C GLY A 321 -24.06 97.51 -9.75
N THR A 322 -24.29 98.82 -9.60
CA THR A 322 -25.22 99.38 -8.59
C THR A 322 -26.70 99.24 -8.97
N ASN A 323 -27.04 99.26 -10.27
CA ASN A 323 -28.42 99.21 -10.76
C ASN A 323 -28.51 98.43 -12.09
N SER A 324 -27.74 97.34 -12.21
CA SER A 324 -27.69 96.59 -13.47
C SER A 324 -27.55 95.10 -13.26
N TRP A 325 -28.22 94.36 -14.15
CA TRP A 325 -28.33 92.92 -14.09
C TRP A 325 -27.69 92.29 -15.32
N GLN A 326 -27.01 91.16 -15.09
CA GLN A 326 -26.60 90.23 -16.13
C GLN A 326 -27.43 88.96 -16.00
N TRP A 327 -27.82 88.41 -17.15
CA TRP A 327 -28.63 87.20 -17.22
C TRP A 327 -27.76 86.06 -17.72
N CYS A 328 -27.98 84.86 -17.20
CA CYS A 328 -27.37 83.68 -17.78
C CYS A 328 -28.04 83.42 -19.14
N LEU A 329 -27.25 83.33 -20.20
CA LEU A 329 -27.71 82.99 -21.54
C LEU A 329 -27.81 81.46 -21.71
N SER A 330 -28.52 80.99 -22.74
CA SER A 330 -28.56 79.56 -23.09
C SER A 330 -27.18 79.00 -23.46
N SER A 331 -26.20 79.85 -23.73
CA SER A 331 -24.79 79.46 -23.86
C SER A 331 -24.09 79.22 -22.52
N CYS A 332 -24.80 79.28 -21.38
CA CYS A 332 -24.27 79.13 -20.03
C CYS A 332 -23.17 80.15 -19.68
N LYS A 333 -23.27 81.33 -20.30
CA LYS A 333 -22.41 82.49 -20.08
C LYS A 333 -23.28 83.66 -19.65
N TRP A 334 -22.71 84.55 -18.84
CA TRP A 334 -23.37 85.81 -18.54
C TRP A 334 -23.49 86.66 -19.80
N SER A 335 -24.61 87.38 -19.92
CA SER A 335 -24.76 88.39 -20.96
C SER A 335 -23.61 89.40 -20.90
N THR A 336 -23.09 89.82 -22.05
CA THR A 336 -21.97 90.79 -22.09
C THR A 336 -22.39 92.18 -21.65
N ALA A 337 -23.65 92.55 -21.87
CA ALA A 337 -24.22 93.82 -21.45
C ALA A 337 -24.87 93.71 -20.06
N CYS A 338 -24.67 94.75 -19.28
CA CYS A 338 -25.41 95.04 -18.06
C CYS A 338 -26.70 95.77 -18.43
N ALA A 339 -27.84 95.10 -18.26
CA ALA A 339 -29.13 95.74 -18.50
C ALA A 339 -29.47 96.65 -17.32
N SER A 340 -29.72 97.93 -17.60
CA SER A 340 -30.19 98.90 -16.61
C SER A 340 -31.57 98.49 -16.10
N GLY A 341 -31.72 98.32 -14.78
CA GLY A 341 -32.96 97.87 -14.16
C GLY A 341 -33.10 98.36 -12.72
N CYS A 342 -34.15 97.91 -12.04
CA CYS A 342 -34.41 98.23 -10.63
C CYS A 342 -33.22 97.86 -9.74
N ASN A 343 -33.05 98.63 -8.66
CA ASN A 343 -31.92 98.62 -7.74
C ASN A 343 -31.54 97.19 -7.30
N CYS A 344 -30.24 96.89 -7.32
CA CYS A 344 -29.66 95.57 -7.11
C CYS A 344 -29.70 95.09 -5.64
N GLY A 345 -30.63 95.64 -4.86
CA GLY A 345 -30.72 95.51 -3.40
C GLY A 345 -31.21 94.14 -2.97
N CYS A 346 -30.52 93.59 -1.97
CA CYS A 346 -30.90 92.47 -1.13
C CYS A 346 -32.36 92.52 -0.65
#